data_AF-A0A1I7YLY5-F1
#
_entry.id   AF-A0A1I7YLY5-F1
#
_cell.length_a   1.000
_cell.length_b   1.000
_cell.length_c   1.000
_cell.angle_alpha   90.00
_cell.angle_beta   90.00
_cell.angle_gamma   90.00
#
_symmetry.space_group_name_H-M   'P 1'
#
loop_
_entity.id
_entity.type
_entity.pdbx_description
1 polymer ?
#
loop_
_entity_poly.entity_id
_entity_poly.type
_entity_poly.pdbx_seq_one_letter_code
_entity_poly.pdbx_strand_id
1 'polypeptide(L)'
;MASPSPLGSPAMMRSGPISRYAPQFGFDIGDRVLCSGGKVGICRYLDDTEFAAGVWAGIELTNGIGKNDGSVQGKRYFEWQTLL
;
A
#
# COMPACT_ATOMS: atom_id res chain seq x y z
N MET A 1 7.02 12.98 2.05
CA MET A 1 5.96 12.08 2.60
C MET A 1 6.64 10.93 3.32
N ALA A 2 6.17 10.56 4.50
CA ALA A 2 6.77 9.46 5.25
C ALA A 2 6.42 8.12 4.58
N SER A 3 7.42 7.27 4.37
CA SER A 3 7.22 5.92 3.87
C SER A 3 6.58 5.05 4.95
N PRO A 4 5.65 4.14 4.60
CA PRO A 4 5.12 3.18 5.55
C PRO A 4 6.18 2.12 5.88
N SER A 5 6.15 1.59 7.11
CA SER A 5 7.06 0.54 7.58
C SER A 5 6.33 -0.80 7.74
N PRO A 6 6.95 -1.95 7.45
CA PRO A 6 6.34 -3.25 7.66
C PRO A 6 6.05 -3.51 9.14
N LEU A 7 4.88 -4.10 9.45
CA LEU A 7 4.50 -4.52 10.81
C LEU A 7 4.63 -6.04 11.04
N GLY A 8 5.26 -6.75 10.11
CA GLY A 8 5.39 -8.21 10.11
C GLY A 8 4.42 -8.84 9.12
N SER A 9 4.95 -9.62 8.18
CA SER A 9 4.17 -10.34 7.17
C SER A 9 3.59 -11.62 7.79
N PRO A 10 2.30 -11.94 7.58
CA PRO A 10 1.86 -13.32 7.64
C PRO A 10 2.52 -14.00 6.45
N ALA A 11 3.74 -14.48 6.63
CA ALA A 11 4.50 -15.15 5.59
C ALA A 11 3.71 -16.38 5.13
N MET A 12 2.95 -16.25 4.04
CA MET A 12 2.20 -17.35 3.48
C MET A 12 2.39 -17.35 1.96
N MET A 13 3.34 -18.18 1.53
CA MET A 13 3.34 -18.91 0.26
C MET A 13 2.95 -18.08 -0.98
N ARG A 14 3.83 -17.17 -1.43
CA ARG A 14 3.70 -16.58 -2.78
C ARG A 14 4.99 -16.80 -3.56
N SER A 15 4.84 -17.03 -4.86
CA SER A 15 5.89 -17.38 -5.84
C SER A 15 6.91 -16.26 -6.13
N GLY A 16 7.10 -15.33 -5.20
CA GLY A 16 7.85 -14.09 -5.37
C GLY A 16 7.02 -12.84 -5.05
N PRO A 17 7.65 -11.66 -5.10
CA PRO A 17 6.98 -10.40 -4.84
C PRO A 17 5.97 -10.06 -5.96
N ILE A 18 4.83 -9.48 -5.57
CA ILE A 18 3.82 -8.90 -6.45
C ILE A 18 4.36 -7.64 -7.11
N SER A 19 4.94 -6.74 -6.32
CA SER A 19 5.57 -5.53 -6.84
C SER A 19 7.06 -5.75 -7.09
N ARG A 20 7.55 -5.28 -8.25
CA ARG A 20 9.00 -5.21 -8.53
C ARG A 20 9.78 -4.37 -7.51
N TYR A 21 9.08 -3.47 -6.81
CA TYR A 21 9.66 -2.58 -5.81
C TYR A 21 9.70 -3.19 -4.41
N ALA A 22 9.02 -4.31 -4.16
CA ALA A 22 8.97 -4.90 -2.82
C ALA A 22 10.36 -5.16 -2.19
N PRO A 23 11.38 -5.66 -2.92
CA PRO A 23 12.73 -5.82 -2.34
C PRO A 23 13.38 -4.50 -1.90
N GLN A 24 13.05 -3.38 -2.55
CA GLN A 24 13.60 -2.07 -2.22
C GLN A 24 12.97 -1.48 -0.95
N PHE A 25 11.68 -1.76 -0.71
CA PHE A 25 10.92 -1.15 0.39
C PHE A 25 10.71 -2.08 1.59
N GLY A 26 10.97 -3.39 1.44
CA GLY A 26 10.84 -4.37 2.52
C GLY A 26 9.40 -4.73 2.88
N PHE A 27 8.45 -4.41 2.02
CA PHE A 27 7.05 -4.82 2.08
C PHE A 27 6.47 -4.89 0.67
N ASP A 28 5.35 -5.57 0.52
CA ASP A 28 4.67 -5.79 -0.76
C ASP A 28 3.17 -5.52 -0.66
N ILE A 29 2.50 -5.61 -1.81
CA ILE A 29 1.04 -5.59 -1.89
C ILE A 29 0.47 -6.76 -1.06
N GLY A 30 -0.47 -6.44 -0.17
CA GLY A 30 -1.07 -7.36 0.80
C GLY A 30 -0.43 -7.30 2.19
N ASP A 31 0.77 -6.72 2.34
CA ASP A 31 1.40 -6.59 3.64
C ASP A 31 0.72 -5.53 4.51
N ARG A 32 0.74 -5.79 5.81
CA ARG A 32 0.28 -4.86 6.84
C ARG A 32 1.41 -3.88 7.19
N VAL A 33 1.12 -2.59 7.11
CA VAL A 33 2.12 -1.53 7.25
C VAL A 33 1.69 -0.44 8.24
N LEU A 34 2.69 0.15 8.91
CA LEU A 34 2.57 1.31 9.77
C LEU A 34 2.84 2.58 8.96
N CYS A 35 1.85 3.45 8.87
CA CYS A 35 1.94 4.76 8.23
C CYS A 35 2.30 5.85 9.26
N SER A 36 2.68 7.03 8.76
CA SER A 36 2.89 8.20 9.62
C SER A 36 1.69 8.54 10.48
N GLY A 37 1.96 8.98 11.72
CA GLY A 37 0.91 9.31 12.69
C GLY A 37 0.24 8.08 13.28
N GLY A 38 0.92 6.93 13.30
CA GLY A 38 0.48 5.70 13.99
C GLY A 38 -0.66 4.95 13.31
N LYS A 39 -1.02 5.30 12.06
CA LYS A 39 -2.11 4.64 11.33
C LYS A 39 -1.62 3.30 10.78
N VAL A 40 -2.48 2.28 10.82
CA VAL A 40 -2.17 0.95 10.27
C VAL A 40 -3.08 0.68 9.08
N GLY A 41 -2.56 0.00 8.07
CA GLY A 41 -3.32 -0.41 6.90
C GLY A 41 -2.67 -1.54 6.13
N ILE A 42 -3.28 -1.88 5.01
CA ILE A 42 -2.80 -2.90 4.06
C ILE A 42 -2.28 -2.19 2.81
N CYS A 43 -1.09 -2.53 2.36
CA CYS A 43 -0.60 -2.04 1.07
C CYS A 43 -1.42 -2.67 -0.06
N ARG A 44 -2.07 -1.85 -0.88
CA ARG A 44 -2.86 -2.29 -2.05
C ARG A 44 -2.23 -1.91 -3.38
N TYR A 45 -1.26 -0.99 -3.34
CA TYR A 45 -0.56 -0.51 -4.51
C TYR A 45 0.88 -0.19 -4.14
N LEU A 46 1.84 -0.59 -4.97
CA LEU A 46 3.25 -0.26 -4.81
C LEU A 46 3.90 -0.16 -6.20
N ASP A 47 3.77 1.00 -6.84
CA ASP A 47 4.30 1.26 -8.19
C ASP A 47 4.41 2.78 -8.47
N ASP A 48 4.83 3.14 -9.67
CA ASP A 48 4.91 4.52 -10.18
C ASP A 48 3.52 5.10 -10.46
N THR A 49 3.34 6.39 -10.22
CA THR A 49 2.05 7.07 -10.45
C THR A 49 2.13 8.13 -11.54
N GLU A 50 0.99 8.48 -12.12
CA GLU A 50 0.93 9.57 -13.11
C GLU A 50 0.89 10.95 -12.47
N PHE A 51 0.41 11.06 -11.22
CA PHE A 51 0.26 12.35 -10.57
C PHE A 51 1.56 12.89 -9.97
N ALA A 52 2.55 12.02 -9.71
CA ALA A 52 3.85 12.42 -9.19
C ALA A 52 4.93 11.35 -9.46
N ALA A 53 6.15 11.82 -9.72
CA ALA A 53 7.31 10.97 -9.93
C ALA A 53 7.66 10.12 -8.69
N GLY A 54 8.26 8.96 -8.94
CA GLY A 54 8.71 8.00 -7.93
C GLY A 54 7.65 6.95 -7.59
N VAL A 55 8.03 6.04 -6.68
CA VAL A 55 7.19 4.92 -6.25
C VAL A 55 6.24 5.35 -5.13
N TRP A 56 4.97 4.99 -5.25
CA TRP A 56 3.94 5.28 -4.28
C TRP A 56 3.34 4.01 -3.69
N ALA A 57 3.10 4.05 -2.38
CA ALA A 57 2.34 3.04 -1.67
C ALA A 57 0.89 3.50 -1.46
N GLY A 58 -0.07 2.84 -2.09
CA GLY A 58 -1.49 3.03 -1.81
C GLY A 58 -1.91 2.14 -0.64
N ILE A 59 -2.38 2.75 0.44
CA ILE A 59 -2.70 2.04 1.69
C ILE A 59 -4.19 2.08 1.97
N GLU A 60 -4.79 0.91 2.11
CA GLU A 60 -6.13 0.74 2.67
C GLU A 60 -6.03 0.79 4.20
N LEU A 61 -6.48 1.89 4.80
CA LEU A 61 -6.37 2.09 6.24
C LEU A 61 -7.41 1.26 7.00
N THR A 62 -6.99 0.58 8.07
CA THR A 62 -7.87 -0.30 8.85
C THR A 62 -9.06 0.43 9.48
N ASN A 63 -8.88 1.70 9.88
CA ASN A 63 -9.97 2.51 10.43
C ASN A 63 -10.79 3.24 9.35
N GLY A 64 -10.45 3.05 8.07
CA GLY A 64 -11.14 3.63 6.93
C GLY A 64 -11.03 5.16 6.77
N ILE A 65 -10.29 5.86 7.63
CA ILE A 65 -10.17 7.32 7.58
C ILE A 65 -8.92 7.69 6.79
N GLY A 66 -9.06 7.72 5.47
CA GLY A 66 -8.03 8.10 4.50
C GLY A 66 -8.23 9.49 3.90
N LYS A 67 -7.24 9.95 3.12
CA LYS A 67 -7.33 11.19 2.32
C LYS A 67 -7.92 10.97 0.93
N ASN A 68 -7.86 9.75 0.43
CA ASN A 68 -8.33 9.35 -0.90
C ASN A 68 -9.04 7.99 -0.78
N ASP A 69 -9.83 7.66 -1.80
CA ASP A 69 -10.58 6.42 -1.95
C ASP A 69 -9.83 5.37 -2.80
N GLY A 70 -8.53 5.56 -3.03
CA GLY A 70 -7.74 4.78 -3.99
C GLY A 70 -7.71 5.35 -5.41
N SER A 71 -8.26 6.55 -5.63
CA SER A 71 -8.11 7.32 -6.86
C SER A 71 -7.48 8.70 -6.63
N VAL A 72 -6.83 9.25 -7.65
CA VAL A 72 -6.33 10.64 -7.68
C VAL A 72 -6.61 11.22 -9.06
N GLN A 73 -7.24 12.40 -9.10
CA GLN A 73 -7.59 13.11 -10.35
C GLN A 73 -8.37 12.24 -11.36
N GLY A 74 -9.31 11.43 -10.88
CA GLY A 74 -10.14 10.57 -11.71
C GLY A 74 -9.49 9.25 -12.16
N LYS A 75 -8.20 9.02 -11.85
CA LYS A 75 -7.52 7.75 -12.12
C LYS A 75 -7.52 6.86 -10.87
N ARG A 76 -8.01 5.62 -11.02
CA ARG A 76 -8.02 4.57 -9.98
C ARG A 76 -6.68 3.82 -9.95
N TYR A 77 -6.11 3.69 -8.76
CA TYR A 77 -4.88 2.92 -8.51
C TYR A 77 -5.15 1.60 -7.78
N PHE A 78 -6.10 1.62 -6.84
CA PHE A 78 -6.60 0.40 -6.19
C PHE A 78 -8.05 0.60 -5.74
N GLU A 79 -8.83 -0.46 -5.79
CA GLU A 79 -10.15 -0.51 -5.17
C GLU A 79 -10.02 -0.87 -3.68
N TRP A 80 -10.93 -0.36 -2.86
CA TRP A 80 -11.06 -0.84 -1.50
C TRP A 80 -11.56 -2.28 -1.55
N GLN A 81 -10.79 -3.22 -1.03
CA GLN A 81 -11.34 -4.55 -0.79
C GLN A 81 -12.02 -4.53 0.56
N THR A 82 -13.35 -4.41 0.57
CA THR A 82 -14.11 -4.84 1.74
C THR A 82 -13.76 -6.31 1.97
N LEU A 83 -13.04 -6.59 3.05
CA LEU A 83 -12.95 -7.96 3.57
C LEU A 83 -14.37 -8.34 3.99
N LEU A 84 -15.07 -9.12 3.15
CA LEU A 84 -16.23 -9.90 3.56
C LEU A 84 -15.76 -11.13 4.35
#